data_AF-A0A9K3GZE4-F1
#
_entry.id   AF-A0A9K3GZE4-F1
#
_cell.length_a   1.000
_cell.length_b   1.000
_cell.length_c   1.000
_cell.angle_alpha   90.00
_cell.angle_beta   90.00
_cell.angle_gamma   90.00
#
_symmetry.space_group_name_H-M   'P 1'
#
loop_
_entity.id
_entity.type
_entity.pdbx_description
1 polymer ?
#
loop_
_entity_poly.entity_id
_entity_poly.type
_entity_poly.pdbx_seq_one_letter_code
_entity_poly.pdbx_strand_id
1 'polypeptide(L)'
;MIRCAQNPIIFLINNGGYTIEVEIHDGPYNVIKNWDYTGLVNAIHNGEGKCWTCKVRTEEELVEAIATATGAQKESLCFIEVFAHKDDTSKELLEWGSRVSAANSRPPNPQ
;
A
#
# COMPACT_ATOMS: atom_id res chain seq x y z
N MET A 1 -13.95 1.90 11.19
CA MET A 1 -14.58 1.57 9.89
C MET A 1 -15.54 0.40 10.02
N ILE A 2 -15.08 -0.86 10.20
CA ILE A 2 -15.96 -2.05 10.34
C ILE A 2 -17.05 -1.86 11.40
N ARG A 3 -16.66 -1.54 12.65
CA ARG A 3 -17.60 -1.28 13.76
C ARG A 3 -18.64 -0.18 13.46
N CYS A 4 -18.29 0.79 12.63
CA CYS A 4 -19.14 1.93 12.31
C CYS A 4 -19.90 1.75 10.98
N ALA A 5 -19.91 0.52 10.42
CA ALA A 5 -20.54 0.19 9.14
C ALA A 5 -20.15 1.15 7.98
N GLN A 6 -18.89 1.58 7.96
CA GLN A 6 -18.35 2.34 6.84
C GLN A 6 -17.90 1.37 5.74
N ASN A 7 -18.12 1.75 4.49
CA ASN A 7 -17.87 0.91 3.31
C ASN A 7 -16.73 1.47 2.42
N PRO A 8 -15.52 1.73 2.97
CA PRO A 8 -14.41 2.20 2.15
C PRO A 8 -13.86 1.05 1.29
N ILE A 9 -13.27 1.43 0.15
CA ILE A 9 -12.39 0.56 -0.63
C ILE A 9 -10.96 0.98 -0.32
N ILE A 10 -10.18 0.08 0.25
CA ILE A 10 -8.81 0.29 0.68
C ILE A 10 -7.90 -0.51 -0.24
N PHE A 11 -7.01 0.18 -0.95
CA PHE A 11 -5.91 -0.44 -1.67
C PHE A 11 -4.66 -0.37 -0.81
N LEU A 12 -4.20 -1.53 -0.34
CA LEU A 12 -2.89 -1.63 0.28
C LEU A 12 -1.88 -2.04 -0.79
N ILE A 13 -0.95 -1.14 -1.13
CA ILE A 13 0.16 -1.45 -2.02
C ILE A 13 1.22 -2.22 -1.21
N ASN A 14 1.26 -3.53 -1.40
CA ASN A 14 2.27 -4.39 -0.81
C ASN A 14 3.46 -4.52 -1.77
N ASN A 15 4.42 -3.61 -1.61
CA ASN A 15 5.70 -3.61 -2.33
C ASN A 15 6.88 -4.06 -1.45
N GLY A 16 6.61 -4.58 -0.25
CA GLY A 16 7.60 -5.22 0.61
C GLY A 16 8.56 -4.30 1.38
N GLY A 17 8.36 -2.97 1.39
CA GLY A 17 9.27 -2.05 2.08
C GLY A 17 8.89 -0.58 1.97
N TYR A 18 9.85 0.28 2.31
CA TYR A 18 9.72 1.73 2.19
C TYR A 18 10.28 2.23 0.86
N THR A 19 9.60 1.96 -0.26
CA THR A 19 10.06 2.36 -1.61
C THR A 19 10.40 3.86 -1.71
N ILE A 20 9.64 4.75 -1.08
CA ILE A 20 9.97 6.20 -1.07
C ILE A 20 11.34 6.50 -0.45
N GLU A 21 11.68 5.83 0.65
CA GLU A 21 12.98 6.02 1.30
C GLU A 21 14.10 5.33 0.52
N VAL A 22 13.82 4.22 -0.18
CA VAL A 22 14.79 3.60 -1.10
C VAL A 22 15.21 4.60 -2.18
N GLU A 23 14.26 5.35 -2.74
CA GLU A 23 14.55 6.35 -3.78
C GLU A 23 15.18 7.66 -3.25
N ILE A 24 15.17 7.90 -1.94
CA ILE A 24 15.87 9.03 -1.30
C ILE A 24 17.25 8.59 -0.79
N HIS A 25 17.30 7.52 -0.01
CA HIS A 25 18.50 6.97 0.62
C HIS A 25 18.28 5.51 1.03
N ASP A 26 18.75 4.59 0.17
CA ASP A 26 18.58 3.16 0.39
C ASP A 26 19.43 2.62 1.57
N GLY A 27 18.90 1.61 2.25
CA GLY A 27 19.55 0.96 3.39
C GLY A 27 18.69 -0.15 4.02
N PRO A 28 19.29 -0.99 4.90
CA PRO A 28 18.62 -2.16 5.48
C PRO A 28 17.42 -1.81 6.35
N TYR A 29 17.33 -0.58 6.84
CA TYR A 29 16.19 -0.06 7.61
C TYR A 29 14.91 0.12 6.78
N ASN A 30 15.00 0.04 5.44
CA ASN A 30 13.83 0.09 4.54
C ASN A 30 13.14 -1.27 4.36
N VAL A 31 13.77 -2.35 4.83
CA VAL A 31 13.22 -3.71 4.74
C VAL A 31 12.32 -3.98 5.93
N ILE A 32 11.05 -4.24 5.67
CA ILE A 32 10.06 -4.52 6.71
C ILE A 32 9.65 -5.99 6.72
N LYS A 33 9.20 -6.49 7.86
CA LYS A 33 8.61 -7.81 7.93
C LYS A 33 7.25 -7.79 7.23
N ASN A 34 7.12 -8.51 6.11
CA ASN A 34 5.83 -8.66 5.44
C ASN A 34 4.81 -9.39 6.34
N TRP A 35 3.57 -8.89 6.36
CA TRP A 35 2.46 -9.46 7.12
C TRP A 35 1.48 -10.18 6.18
N ASP A 36 0.56 -10.96 6.76
CA ASP A 36 -0.68 -11.32 6.08
C ASP A 36 -1.71 -10.23 6.36
N TYR A 37 -1.73 -9.19 5.52
CA TYR A 37 -2.58 -8.02 5.73
C TYR A 37 -4.07 -8.34 5.63
N THR A 38 -4.47 -9.19 4.68
CA THR A 38 -5.85 -9.70 4.64
C THR A 38 -6.19 -10.51 5.88
N GLY A 39 -5.24 -11.32 6.40
CA GLY A 39 -5.40 -12.06 7.65
C GLY A 39 -5.63 -11.15 8.85
N LEU A 40 -4.89 -10.04 8.95
CA LEU A 40 -5.11 -9.02 9.98
C LEU A 40 -6.51 -8.41 9.89
N VAL A 41 -6.95 -8.03 8.70
CA VAL A 41 -8.28 -7.44 8.50
C VAL A 41 -9.39 -8.42 8.84
N ASN A 42 -9.24 -9.70 8.47
CA ASN A 42 -10.16 -10.77 8.84
C ASN A 42 -10.19 -11.00 10.36
N ALA A 43 -9.05 -10.91 11.04
CA ALA A 43 -8.99 -10.98 12.50
C ALA A 43 -9.72 -9.81 13.18
N ILE A 44 -9.63 -8.60 12.63
CA ILE A 44 -10.37 -7.41 13.12
C ILE A 44 -11.87 -7.54 12.84
N HIS A 45 -12.24 -8.08 11.67
CA HIS A 45 -13.64 -8.35 11.30
C HIS A 45 -14.30 -9.30 12.31
N ASN A 46 -13.60 -10.35 12.75
CA ASN A 46 -14.05 -11.27 13.79
C ASN A 46 -15.49 -11.83 13.56
N GLY A 47 -15.89 -11.99 12.30
CA GLY A 47 -17.24 -12.46 11.93
C GLY A 47 -18.35 -11.41 12.11
N GLU A 48 -18.05 -10.19 12.53
CA GLU A 48 -19.01 -9.13 12.80
C GLU A 48 -18.90 -7.96 11.82
N GLY A 49 -20.04 -7.55 11.25
CA GLY A 49 -20.10 -6.51 10.22
C GLY A 49 -19.79 -7.03 8.82
N LYS A 50 -19.73 -6.11 7.85
CA LYS A 50 -19.53 -6.43 6.44
C LYS A 50 -18.10 -6.09 6.03
N CYS A 51 -17.32 -7.12 5.70
CA CYS A 51 -15.94 -6.99 5.28
C CYS A 51 -15.65 -7.99 4.17
N TRP A 52 -14.95 -7.54 3.14
CA TRP A 52 -14.46 -8.36 2.06
C TRP A 52 -12.98 -8.05 1.83
N THR A 53 -12.17 -9.08 1.68
CA THR A 53 -10.73 -8.95 1.46
C THR A 53 -10.30 -9.77 0.25
N CYS A 54 -9.38 -9.26 -0.56
CA CYS A 54 -8.73 -10.04 -1.61
C CYS A 54 -7.25 -9.68 -1.76
N LYS A 55 -6.52 -10.56 -2.45
CA LYS A 55 -5.13 -10.36 -2.85
C LYS A 55 -5.09 -10.31 -4.37
N VAL A 56 -4.34 -9.36 -4.91
CA VAL A 56 -4.28 -9.06 -6.34
C VAL A 56 -2.83 -8.98 -6.79
N ARG A 57 -2.47 -9.73 -7.84
CA ARG A 57 -1.13 -9.85 -8.42
C ARG A 57 -1.09 -9.51 -9.91
N THR A 58 -2.24 -9.41 -10.56
CA THR A 58 -2.33 -9.04 -11.99
C THR A 58 -3.31 -7.90 -12.19
N GLU A 59 -3.23 -7.28 -13.37
CA GLU A 59 -4.17 -6.23 -13.77
C GLU A 59 -5.61 -6.76 -13.84
N GLU A 60 -5.81 -7.97 -14.38
CA GLU A 60 -7.12 -8.60 -14.49
C GLU A 60 -7.74 -8.84 -13.11
N GLU A 61 -6.96 -9.36 -12.17
CA GLU A 61 -7.39 -9.53 -10.78
C GLU A 61 -7.77 -8.19 -10.13
N LEU A 62 -7.07 -7.10 -10.46
CA LEU A 62 -7.38 -5.77 -9.95
C LEU A 62 -8.71 -5.24 -10.51
N VAL A 63 -8.92 -5.42 -11.81
CA VAL A 63 -10.18 -5.04 -12.48
C VAL A 63 -11.36 -5.80 -11.87
N GLU A 64 -11.23 -7.11 -11.67
CA GLU A 64 -12.24 -7.95 -11.03
C GLU A 64 -12.48 -7.55 -9.57
N ALA A 65 -11.42 -7.23 -8.82
CA ALA A 65 -11.53 -6.78 -7.44
C ALA A 65 -12.27 -5.44 -7.32
N ILE A 66 -12.00 -4.49 -8.22
CA ILE A 66 -12.70 -3.20 -8.28
C ILE A 66 -14.18 -3.42 -8.65
N ALA A 67 -14.47 -4.27 -9.64
CA ALA A 67 -15.83 -4.60 -10.03
C ALA A 67 -16.62 -5.25 -8.87
N THR A 68 -15.97 -6.14 -8.12
CA THR A 68 -16.55 -6.78 -6.93
C THR A 68 -16.82 -5.77 -5.82
N ALA A 69 -15.85 -4.91 -5.52
CA ALA A 69 -15.92 -3.89 -4.47
C ALA A 69 -17.00 -2.83 -4.75
N THR A 70 -17.16 -2.44 -6.01
CA THR A 70 -18.17 -1.46 -6.44
C THR A 70 -19.54 -2.08 -6.75
N GLY A 71 -19.61 -3.40 -6.90
CA GLY A 71 -20.82 -4.17 -7.18
C GLY A 71 -21.27 -4.99 -5.97
N ALA A 72 -20.95 -6.29 -5.97
CA ALA A 72 -21.45 -7.26 -4.99
C ALA A 72 -21.08 -6.92 -3.54
N GLN A 73 -19.97 -6.21 -3.31
CA GLN A 73 -19.46 -5.86 -1.99
C GLN A 73 -19.57 -4.35 -1.68
N LYS A 74 -20.38 -3.59 -2.42
CA LYS A 74 -20.54 -2.13 -2.25
C LYS A 74 -21.02 -1.69 -0.85
N GLU A 75 -21.60 -2.61 -0.09
CA GLU A 75 -22.07 -2.38 1.28
C GLU A 75 -21.11 -2.91 2.36
N SER A 76 -19.91 -3.32 1.95
CA SER A 76 -18.87 -3.87 2.81
C SER A 76 -17.67 -2.92 2.83
N LEU A 77 -16.88 -2.95 3.91
CA LEU A 77 -15.49 -2.55 3.80
C LEU A 77 -14.79 -3.51 2.82
N CYS A 78 -14.11 -2.97 1.81
CA CYS A 78 -13.35 -3.74 0.84
C CYS A 78 -11.85 -3.48 1.03
N PHE A 79 -11.08 -4.53 1.33
CA PHE A 79 -9.64 -4.44 1.51
C PHE A 79 -8.92 -5.23 0.43
N ILE A 80 -8.20 -4.53 -0.45
CA ILE A 80 -7.54 -5.09 -1.63
C ILE A 80 -6.04 -4.96 -1.41
N GLU A 81 -5.38 -6.09 -1.15
CA GLU A 81 -3.91 -6.16 -1.07
C GLU A 81 -3.34 -6.32 -2.48
N VAL A 82 -2.73 -5.25 -3.01
CA VAL A 82 -2.16 -5.20 -4.35
C VAL A 82 -0.66 -5.45 -4.26
N PHE A 83 -0.17 -6.49 -4.90
CA PHE A 83 1.24 -6.83 -4.94
C PHE A 83 1.93 -6.05 -6.06
N ALA A 84 2.96 -5.30 -5.72
CA ALA A 84 3.81 -4.58 -6.67
C ALA A 84 5.28 -4.93 -6.43
N HIS A 85 6.13 -4.77 -7.44
CA HIS A 85 7.56 -4.90 -7.24
C HIS A 85 8.09 -3.71 -6.44
N LYS A 86 9.12 -3.91 -5.61
CA LYS A 86 9.69 -2.85 -4.76
C LYS A 86 10.19 -1.64 -5.56
N ASP A 87 10.66 -1.86 -6.78
CA ASP A 87 11.22 -0.86 -7.69
C ASP A 87 10.18 -0.38 -8.73
N ASP A 88 8.93 -0.88 -8.67
CA ASP A 88 7.83 -0.43 -9.53
C ASP A 88 7.16 0.81 -8.91
N THR A 89 7.67 1.97 -9.29
CA THR A 89 7.23 3.27 -8.79
C THR A 89 7.16 4.32 -9.89
N SER A 90 6.56 5.47 -9.58
CA SER A 90 6.37 6.54 -10.55
C SER A 90 7.69 7.23 -10.91
N LYS A 91 7.79 7.72 -12.15
CA LYS A 91 8.97 8.48 -12.62
C LYS A 91 9.16 9.77 -11.82
N GLU A 92 8.06 10.35 -11.38
CA GLU A 92 8.02 11.53 -10.54
C GLU A 92 8.69 11.27 -9.19
N LEU A 93 8.50 10.09 -8.60
CA LEU A 93 9.17 9.72 -7.35
C LEU A 93 10.69 9.63 -7.55
N LEU A 94 11.14 9.01 -8.64
CA LEU A 94 12.57 8.87 -8.94
C LEU A 94 13.24 10.24 -9.08
N GLU A 95 12.62 11.16 -9.81
CA GLU A 95 13.16 12.52 -10.00
C GLU A 95 13.13 13.33 -8.69
N TRP A 96 12.02 13.27 -7.96
CA TRP A 96 11.87 14.00 -6.71
C TRP A 96 12.79 13.47 -5.61
N GLY A 97 12.91 12.14 -5.47
CA GLY A 97 13.74 11.48 -4.46
C GLY A 97 15.21 11.87 -4.54
N SER A 98 15.75 11.88 -5.76
CA SER A 98 17.13 12.33 -6.03
C SER A 98 17.36 13.79 -5.57
N ARG A 99 16.42 14.69 -5.84
CA ARG A 99 16.51 16.11 -5.45
C ARG A 99 16.44 16.28 -3.93
N VAL A 100 15.54 15.55 -3.28
CA VAL A 100 15.40 15.56 -1.82
C VAL A 100 16.66 15.03 -1.15
N SER A 101 17.22 13.94 -1.65
CA SER A 101 18.47 13.36 -1.16
C SER A 101 19.63 14.37 -1.21
N ALA A 102 19.80 15.06 -2.34
CA ALA A 102 20.84 16.08 -2.51
C ALA A 102 20.64 17.30 -1.58
N ALA A 103 19.39 17.74 -1.38
CA ALA A 103 19.09 18.85 -0.49
C ALA A 103 19.34 18.50 0.99
N ASN A 104 18.98 17.29 1.41
CA ASN A 104 19.14 16.81 2.78
C ASN A 104 20.61 16.55 3.16
N SER A 105 21.42 16.10 2.20
CA SER A 105 22.83 15.73 2.40
C SER A 105 23.83 16.86 2.13
N ARG A 106 23.36 18.07 1.80
CA ARG A 106 24.25 19.21 1.52
C ARG A 106 25.17 19.49 2.72
N PRO A 107 26.46 19.80 2.48
CA PRO A 107 27.37 20.12 3.57
C PRO A 107 26.92 21.41 4.28
N PRO A 108 27.27 21.57 5.58
CA PRO A 108 27.06 22.82 6.29
C PRO A 108 27.62 24.01 5.51
N ASN A 109 26.89 25.13 5.48
CA ASN A 109 27.41 26.36 4.89
C ASN A 109 28.46 26.96 5.86
N PRO A 110 29.73 27.11 5.46
CA PRO A 110 30.78 27.62 6.33
C PRO A 110 30.75 29.15 6.54
N GLN A 111 29.74 29.85 6.00
CA GLN A 111 29.56 31.30 6.13
C GLN A 111 28.82 31.69 7.41
#